data_AF-A0A238JGT3-F1
#
_entry.id   AF-A0A238JGT3-F1
#
_cell.length_a   1.000
_cell.length_b   1.000
_cell.length_c   1.000
_cell.angle_alpha   90.00
_cell.angle_beta   90.00
_cell.angle_gamma   90.00
#
_symmetry.space_group_name_H-M   'P 1'
#
loop_
_entity.id
_entity.type
_entity.pdbx_description
1 polymer ?
#
loop_
_entity_poly.entity_id
_entity_poly.type
_entity_poly.pdbx_seq_one_letter_code
_entity_poly.pdbx_strand_id
1 'polypeptide(L)'
;MVPAPISEQSGPHTHQIAEVVGLSDALAAAGAGVEAYVDPDTGDDATGTPYKTVAAALASGPKVLWLRCSSTPICHAGLSISNIEIRAWKEPGDAGIRPKLWALTNHQSGDFSASSAGAGIYFLSLAVDPNAVWELDANGGLLRFGEAWSAENDPRKPFARASVDLADVRAEAGRWFFGNGPEGQGLYLRPANDVFPALGFELPSANTGVEATGLVSLFGLEICGGRDTVLQASYCLGLDQDCYIGHSGSADALDLMVQARWHSLRSQFSDAGDDAINTNGNGAAYSALHCLYTLNVGDGVAPHGVGNDVRLTSCTMCENGKYGFVSIGTGYFYLQGCTMVRNFVSGMRFQLGDHTEQTTVEMLNCEANKAKIRANDPTTVSVKATNFRGGMELQANATVFGFWSSGNQRGFRVYGGTVELRDFKITDSGFAGVEQAGGDLTLIGGAVLRGANGFVKSGGTTTIHPNSVNIPDAGIGAPQGRHLGLDATPLAALVSLPQI
;
A
#
# COMPACT_ATOMS: atom_id res chain seq x y z
N MET A 1 34.37 -4.89 -4.69
CA MET A 1 34.04 -5.37 -6.05
C MET A 1 32.80 -4.62 -6.50
N VAL A 2 32.89 -3.84 -7.58
CA VAL A 2 31.72 -3.15 -8.16
C VAL A 2 31.00 -4.18 -9.05
N PRO A 3 29.67 -4.43 -8.88
CA PRO A 3 28.98 -5.38 -9.74
C PRO A 3 28.86 -4.81 -11.15
N ALA A 4 29.08 -5.66 -12.16
CA ALA A 4 28.94 -5.30 -13.57
C ALA A 4 27.48 -4.93 -13.91
N PRO A 5 27.24 -4.10 -14.95
CA PRO A 5 25.89 -3.79 -15.39
C PRO A 5 25.23 -5.05 -15.96
N ILE A 6 24.07 -5.42 -15.43
CA ILE A 6 23.30 -6.58 -15.86
C ILE A 6 22.55 -6.21 -17.13
N SER A 7 22.74 -7.00 -18.20
CA SER A 7 22.13 -6.79 -19.52
C SER A 7 20.61 -7.05 -19.53
N GLU A 8 19.87 -6.10 -20.07
CA GLU A 8 18.42 -6.11 -20.32
C GLU A 8 18.00 -7.16 -21.36
N GLN A 9 17.85 -8.46 -21.02
CA GLN A 9 17.19 -9.41 -21.95
C GLN A 9 16.37 -10.55 -21.33
N SER A 10 16.21 -10.64 -20.01
CA SER A 10 15.25 -11.60 -19.42
C SER A 10 13.98 -10.86 -18.99
N GLY A 11 12.81 -11.43 -19.26
CA GLY A 11 11.53 -10.81 -18.90
C GLY A 11 11.45 -10.47 -17.40
N PRO A 12 10.63 -9.50 -16.99
CA PRO A 12 10.61 -8.97 -15.63
C PRO A 12 10.38 -10.02 -14.53
N HIS A 13 9.66 -11.11 -14.84
CA HIS A 13 9.41 -12.26 -13.94
C HIS A 13 10.66 -13.09 -13.66
N THR A 14 11.54 -13.27 -14.65
CA THR A 14 12.75 -14.11 -14.52
C THR A 14 13.76 -13.51 -13.57
N HIS A 15 13.86 -12.17 -13.50
CA HIS A 15 14.77 -11.48 -12.59
C HIS A 15 14.33 -11.57 -11.12
N GLN A 16 13.03 -11.43 -10.83
CA GLN A 16 12.51 -11.54 -9.45
C GLN A 16 12.71 -12.95 -8.88
N ILE A 17 12.38 -13.98 -9.68
CA ILE A 17 12.55 -15.38 -9.26
C ILE A 17 14.04 -15.69 -9.09
N ALA A 18 14.92 -15.19 -9.96
CA ALA A 18 16.36 -15.40 -9.83
C ALA A 18 16.97 -14.73 -8.59
N GLU A 19 16.53 -13.52 -8.22
CA GLU A 19 16.99 -12.84 -6.99
C GLU A 19 16.47 -13.53 -5.72
N VAL A 20 15.20 -13.96 -5.70
CA VAL A 20 14.61 -14.71 -4.57
C VAL A 20 15.27 -16.08 -4.40
N VAL A 21 15.46 -16.83 -5.50
CA VAL A 21 16.18 -18.11 -5.48
C VAL A 21 17.64 -17.89 -5.06
N GLY A 22 18.30 -16.85 -5.60
CA GLY A 22 19.65 -16.48 -5.22
C GLY A 22 19.79 -16.08 -3.75
N LEU A 23 18.78 -15.44 -3.14
CA LEU A 23 18.75 -15.12 -1.71
C LEU A 23 18.62 -16.37 -0.86
N SER A 24 17.69 -17.27 -1.22
CA SER A 24 17.52 -18.54 -0.50
C SER A 24 18.79 -19.40 -0.60
N ASP A 25 19.40 -19.48 -1.78
CA ASP A 25 20.67 -20.18 -2.00
C ASP A 25 21.83 -19.51 -1.26
N ALA A 26 21.89 -18.17 -1.21
CA ALA A 26 22.92 -17.43 -0.48
C ALA A 26 22.80 -17.60 1.04
N LEU A 27 21.57 -17.61 1.58
CA LEU A 27 21.32 -17.88 3.01
C LEU A 27 21.61 -19.35 3.35
N ALA A 28 21.19 -20.29 2.50
CA ALA A 28 21.51 -21.70 2.65
C ALA A 28 23.04 -21.95 2.58
N ALA A 29 23.74 -21.27 1.67
CA ALA A 29 25.20 -21.33 1.54
C ALA A 29 25.92 -20.63 2.71
N ALA A 30 25.32 -19.60 3.31
CA ALA A 30 25.87 -18.88 4.46
C ALA A 30 25.56 -19.53 5.82
N GLY A 31 24.71 -20.56 5.88
CA GLY A 31 23.95 -20.89 7.09
C GLY A 31 23.88 -22.35 7.55
N ALA A 32 24.63 -23.28 6.98
CA ALA A 32 24.80 -24.58 7.64
C ALA A 32 25.52 -24.39 9.00
N GLY A 33 24.78 -24.35 10.13
CA GLY A 33 25.37 -24.76 11.42
C GLY A 33 25.01 -24.07 12.75
N VAL A 34 24.15 -23.05 12.86
CA VAL A 34 23.68 -22.58 14.20
C VAL A 34 22.20 -22.20 14.13
N GLU A 35 21.35 -23.07 14.68
CA GLU A 35 19.93 -22.81 14.86
C GLU A 35 19.65 -22.45 16.32
N ALA A 36 18.70 -21.55 16.52
CA ALA A 36 18.16 -21.25 17.85
C ALA A 36 16.63 -21.32 17.81
N TYR A 37 16.04 -21.64 18.95
CA TYR A 37 14.61 -21.80 19.10
C TYR A 37 14.12 -20.83 20.17
N VAL A 38 13.05 -20.07 19.91
CA VAL A 38 12.37 -19.22 20.89
C VAL A 38 10.97 -19.74 21.20
N ASP A 39 10.75 -20.06 22.47
CA ASP A 39 9.47 -20.44 23.03
C ASP A 39 9.15 -19.52 24.21
N PRO A 40 8.21 -18.56 24.08
CA PRO A 40 7.92 -17.61 25.15
C PRO A 40 7.22 -18.28 26.36
N ASP A 41 6.63 -19.46 26.19
CA ASP A 41 5.89 -20.17 27.25
C ASP A 41 6.83 -21.00 28.14
N THR A 42 7.78 -21.71 27.53
CA THR A 42 8.64 -22.69 28.23
C THR A 42 10.12 -22.38 28.21
N GLY A 43 10.55 -21.42 27.38
CA GLY A 43 11.95 -21.10 27.19
C GLY A 43 12.61 -20.44 28.40
N ASP A 44 13.94 -20.53 28.43
CA ASP A 44 14.79 -19.95 29.48
C ASP A 44 16.06 -19.33 28.89
N ASP A 45 16.18 -18.02 29.04
CA ASP A 45 17.30 -17.24 28.50
C ASP A 45 18.64 -17.57 29.19
N ALA A 46 18.63 -18.16 30.39
CA ALA A 46 19.84 -18.49 31.14
C ALA A 46 20.46 -19.84 30.74
N THR A 47 19.63 -20.82 30.37
CA THR A 47 20.06 -22.21 30.14
C THR A 47 20.24 -22.55 28.65
N GLY A 48 19.75 -21.71 27.75
CA GLY A 48 19.89 -21.88 26.30
C GLY A 48 18.61 -22.40 25.66
N THR A 49 18.72 -22.98 24.46
CA THR A 49 17.56 -23.37 23.65
C THR A 49 16.60 -24.35 24.34
N PRO A 50 15.25 -24.13 24.29
CA PRO A 50 14.61 -22.97 23.70
C PRO A 50 14.78 -21.72 24.59
N TYR A 51 15.15 -20.60 23.96
CA TYR A 51 15.22 -19.29 24.59
C TYR A 51 13.82 -18.76 24.86
N LYS A 52 13.67 -17.91 25.87
CA LYS A 52 12.41 -17.21 26.13
C LYS A 52 12.22 -16.00 25.22
N THR A 53 13.32 -15.34 24.87
CA THR A 53 13.30 -14.10 24.07
C THR A 53 14.12 -14.21 22.80
N VAL A 54 13.72 -13.45 21.76
CA VAL A 54 14.51 -13.33 20.52
C VAL A 54 15.89 -12.73 20.79
N ALA A 55 15.99 -11.73 21.66
CA ALA A 55 17.26 -11.08 21.96
C ALA A 55 18.30 -12.06 22.53
N ALA A 56 17.90 -12.93 23.47
CA ALA A 56 18.78 -13.95 24.02
C ALA A 56 19.17 -14.98 22.96
N ALA A 57 18.24 -15.40 22.11
CA ALA A 57 18.52 -16.31 21.01
C ALA A 57 19.53 -15.72 20.02
N LEU A 58 19.35 -14.46 19.60
CA LEU A 58 20.26 -13.77 18.68
C LEU A 58 21.68 -13.61 19.24
N ALA A 59 21.82 -13.46 20.56
CA ALA A 59 23.12 -13.37 21.22
C ALA A 59 23.97 -14.64 21.05
N SER A 60 23.34 -15.79 20.73
CA SER A 60 24.06 -17.03 20.39
C SER A 60 24.66 -17.05 18.97
N GLY A 61 24.39 -16.01 18.17
CA GLY A 61 24.83 -15.89 16.78
C GLY A 61 24.17 -16.86 15.79
N PRO A 62 22.84 -17.15 15.90
CA PRO A 62 22.20 -18.10 15.01
C PRO A 62 22.12 -17.53 13.58
N LYS A 63 22.07 -18.44 12.61
CA LYS A 63 21.74 -18.14 11.22
C LYS A 63 20.30 -18.45 10.88
N VAL A 64 19.70 -19.39 11.63
CA VAL A 64 18.28 -19.68 11.58
C VAL A 64 17.70 -19.56 12.97
N LEU A 65 16.66 -18.75 13.10
CA LEU A 65 15.89 -18.60 14.33
C LEU A 65 14.50 -19.15 14.09
N TRP A 66 14.17 -20.20 14.83
CA TRP A 66 12.81 -20.71 14.88
C TRP A 66 12.05 -19.92 15.97
N LEU A 67 10.78 -19.60 15.73
CA LEU A 67 9.84 -19.02 16.70
C LEU A 67 8.59 -19.91 16.82
N ARG A 68 8.19 -20.25 18.05
CA ARG A 68 7.01 -21.09 18.31
C ARG A 68 5.69 -20.37 18.01
N CYS A 69 4.75 -21.06 17.37
CA CYS A 69 3.36 -20.63 17.22
C CYS A 69 2.54 -20.76 18.53
N SER A 70 3.04 -20.20 19.63
CA SER A 70 2.34 -20.12 20.91
C SER A 70 1.20 -19.09 20.86
N SER A 71 0.26 -19.18 21.81
CA SER A 71 -0.70 -18.10 22.06
C SER A 71 -0.05 -16.87 22.70
N THR A 72 1.03 -17.09 23.45
CA THR A 72 1.80 -16.03 24.09
C THR A 72 2.67 -15.32 23.05
N PRO A 73 2.58 -13.99 22.92
CA PRO A 73 3.44 -13.22 22.03
C PRO A 73 4.89 -13.18 22.51
N ILE A 74 5.80 -13.05 21.55
CA ILE A 74 7.22 -12.84 21.79
C ILE A 74 7.46 -11.33 21.78
N CYS A 75 7.27 -10.70 22.94
CA CYS A 75 7.41 -9.25 23.09
C CYS A 75 8.88 -8.79 23.02
N HIS A 76 9.12 -7.64 22.38
CA HIS A 76 10.42 -6.96 22.36
C HIS A 76 10.25 -5.43 22.42
N ALA A 77 11.32 -4.71 22.73
CA ALA A 77 11.35 -3.24 22.80
C ALA A 77 12.17 -2.65 21.63
N GLY A 78 11.94 -3.18 20.43
CA GLY A 78 12.76 -2.94 19.24
C GLY A 78 13.79 -4.04 19.02
N LEU A 79 13.93 -4.50 17.78
CA LEU A 79 14.79 -5.61 17.43
C LEU A 79 15.61 -5.30 16.18
N SER A 80 16.93 -5.42 16.26
CA SER A 80 17.80 -5.33 15.08
C SER A 80 18.21 -6.73 14.63
N ILE A 81 17.97 -7.05 13.35
CA ILE A 81 18.30 -8.34 12.73
C ILE A 81 19.22 -8.14 11.52
N SER A 82 20.15 -9.08 11.34
CA SER A 82 21.08 -9.04 10.21
C SER A 82 21.60 -10.41 9.85
N ASN A 83 21.67 -10.70 8.55
CA ASN A 83 22.24 -11.95 8.02
C ASN A 83 21.65 -13.20 8.68
N ILE A 84 20.31 -13.24 8.73
CA ILE A 84 19.53 -14.23 9.48
C ILE A 84 18.24 -14.60 8.76
N GLU A 85 17.83 -15.85 8.97
CA GLU A 85 16.53 -16.36 8.60
C GLU A 85 15.68 -16.62 9.85
N ILE A 86 14.42 -16.19 9.85
CA ILE A 86 13.48 -16.40 10.96
C ILE A 86 12.25 -17.16 10.46
N ARG A 87 11.92 -18.27 11.14
CA ARG A 87 10.86 -19.20 10.73
C ARG A 87 9.88 -19.50 11.84
N ALA A 88 8.64 -19.73 11.48
CA ALA A 88 7.64 -20.33 12.37
C ALA A 88 7.89 -21.84 12.59
N TRP A 89 7.65 -22.32 13.82
CA TRP A 89 7.51 -23.74 14.13
C TRP A 89 6.23 -24.01 14.94
N LYS A 90 5.71 -25.24 14.85
CA LYS A 90 4.55 -25.70 15.65
C LYS A 90 4.87 -26.98 16.40
N GLU A 91 4.47 -27.02 17.66
CA GLU A 91 4.37 -28.24 18.48
C GLU A 91 2.93 -28.78 18.49
N PRO A 92 2.72 -30.07 18.81
CA PRO A 92 1.39 -30.61 19.02
C PRO A 92 0.61 -29.82 20.10
N GLY A 93 -0.57 -29.32 19.74
CA GLY A 93 -1.43 -28.54 20.63
C GLY A 93 -1.29 -27.02 20.50
N ASP A 94 -0.36 -26.53 19.68
CA ASP A 94 -0.24 -25.09 19.40
C ASP A 94 -1.51 -24.57 18.71
N ALA A 95 -2.16 -23.58 19.34
CA ALA A 95 -3.35 -22.92 18.81
C ALA A 95 -3.00 -21.77 17.85
N GLY A 96 -1.76 -21.27 17.87
CA GLY A 96 -1.31 -20.16 17.04
C GLY A 96 -1.23 -20.53 15.55
N ILE A 97 -1.68 -19.63 14.68
CA ILE A 97 -1.47 -19.77 13.23
C ILE A 97 -0.03 -19.42 12.87
N ARG A 98 0.50 -18.35 13.49
CA ARG A 98 1.85 -17.79 13.32
C ARG A 98 2.44 -17.43 14.69
N PRO A 99 3.78 -17.46 14.87
CA PRO A 99 4.42 -16.80 16.01
C PRO A 99 4.19 -15.29 15.91
N LYS A 100 3.91 -14.67 17.05
CA LYS A 100 3.70 -13.22 17.18
C LYS A 100 5.00 -12.57 17.66
N LEU A 101 5.67 -11.82 16.80
CA LEU A 101 6.81 -10.98 17.13
C LEU A 101 6.30 -9.55 17.37
N TRP A 102 6.18 -9.17 18.65
CA TRP A 102 5.41 -8.00 19.06
C TRP A 102 6.28 -6.90 19.67
N ALA A 103 6.31 -5.74 19.03
CA ALA A 103 6.80 -4.49 19.61
C ALA A 103 5.66 -3.71 20.30
N LEU A 104 4.86 -4.43 21.09
CA LEU A 104 3.70 -3.92 21.82
C LEU A 104 3.80 -4.30 23.30
N THR A 105 3.26 -3.44 24.16
CA THR A 105 3.10 -3.65 25.60
C THR A 105 1.62 -3.66 25.93
N ASN A 106 1.15 -4.73 26.58
CA ASN A 106 -0.22 -4.81 27.07
C ASN A 106 -0.35 -4.08 28.41
N HIS A 107 -1.33 -3.17 28.49
CA HIS A 107 -1.75 -2.43 29.66
C HIS A 107 -3.16 -2.87 30.09
N GLN A 108 -3.25 -3.47 31.26
CA GLN A 108 -4.51 -3.96 31.84
C GLN A 108 -5.28 -2.84 32.56
N SER A 109 -6.53 -3.11 32.95
CA SER A 109 -7.37 -2.12 33.65
C SER A 109 -6.74 -1.54 34.92
N GLY A 110 -5.87 -2.30 35.59
CA GLY A 110 -5.16 -1.84 36.79
C GLY A 110 -4.07 -0.80 36.51
N ASP A 111 -3.58 -0.71 35.28
CA ASP A 111 -2.57 0.27 34.88
C ASP A 111 -3.18 1.66 34.66
N PHE A 112 -4.50 1.72 34.47
CA PHE A 112 -5.24 2.96 34.25
C PHE A 112 -5.94 3.43 35.52
N SER A 113 -5.93 4.74 35.73
CA SER A 113 -6.78 5.40 36.72
C SER A 113 -8.00 6.03 36.05
N ALA A 114 -9.15 6.06 36.73
CA ALA A 114 -10.26 6.90 36.29
C ALA A 114 -9.83 8.38 36.31
N SER A 115 -10.05 9.11 35.22
CA SER A 115 -9.65 10.49 35.08
C SER A 115 -10.73 11.43 35.64
N SER A 116 -10.30 12.49 36.33
CA SER A 116 -11.14 13.63 36.73
C SER A 116 -11.59 14.48 35.54
N ALA A 117 -11.10 14.21 34.33
CA ALA A 117 -11.54 14.84 33.09
C ALA A 117 -13.00 14.53 32.74
N GLY A 118 -13.55 13.40 33.20
CA GLY A 118 -14.94 13.01 32.95
C GLY A 118 -15.21 11.53 33.23
N ALA A 119 -16.50 11.19 33.37
CA ALA A 119 -16.92 9.80 33.54
C ALA A 119 -16.57 8.97 32.29
N GLY A 120 -16.10 7.74 32.50
CA GLY A 120 -15.69 6.84 31.40
C GLY A 120 -14.35 7.19 30.75
N ILE A 121 -13.63 8.20 31.26
CA ILE A 121 -12.30 8.56 30.78
C ILE A 121 -11.26 7.93 31.70
N TYR A 122 -10.26 7.32 31.10
CA TYR A 122 -9.17 6.64 31.76
C TYR A 122 -7.85 7.34 31.45
N PHE A 123 -6.97 7.39 32.45
CA PHE A 123 -5.65 8.00 32.37
C PHE A 123 -4.57 6.97 32.65
N LEU A 124 -3.56 6.94 31.79
CA LEU A 124 -2.31 6.21 31.97
C LEU A 124 -1.15 7.21 31.90
N SER A 125 -0.34 7.26 32.96
CA SER A 125 0.85 8.11 32.95
C SER A 125 1.89 7.56 31.98
N LEU A 126 2.24 8.37 30.99
CA LEU A 126 3.22 8.04 29.96
C LEU A 126 4.12 9.24 29.71
N ALA A 127 5.42 8.99 29.52
CA ALA A 127 6.40 10.02 29.22
C ALA A 127 6.49 10.38 27.73
N VAL A 128 6.06 9.46 26.86
CA VAL A 128 6.20 9.56 25.39
C VAL A 128 4.84 9.26 24.77
N ASP A 129 4.52 9.97 23.69
CA ASP A 129 3.32 9.72 22.90
C ASP A 129 3.41 8.31 22.30
N PRO A 130 2.42 7.44 22.53
CA PRO A 130 2.43 6.11 21.92
C PRO A 130 2.11 6.13 20.42
N ASN A 131 1.67 7.26 19.83
CA ASN A 131 1.18 7.44 18.45
C ASN A 131 -0.01 6.55 18.03
N ALA A 132 -0.26 5.45 18.73
CA ALA A 132 -1.41 4.58 18.55
C ALA A 132 -1.75 3.82 19.84
N VAL A 133 -3.00 3.35 19.88
CA VAL A 133 -3.56 2.54 20.94
C VAL A 133 -4.40 1.47 20.27
N TRP A 134 -4.25 0.22 20.69
CA TRP A 134 -5.11 -0.89 20.25
C TRP A 134 -5.89 -1.44 21.44
N GLU A 135 -7.18 -1.68 21.26
CA GLU A 135 -8.02 -2.40 22.21
C GLU A 135 -7.92 -3.90 21.94
N LEU A 136 -7.78 -4.68 23.01
CA LEU A 136 -7.79 -6.13 22.91
C LEU A 136 -9.25 -6.64 22.94
N ASP A 137 -9.66 -7.30 21.86
CA ASP A 137 -10.96 -7.97 21.80
C ASP A 137 -11.01 -9.19 22.73
N ALA A 138 -12.19 -9.78 22.93
CA ALA A 138 -12.38 -10.94 23.83
C ALA A 138 -11.52 -12.18 23.51
N ASN A 139 -10.94 -12.26 22.30
CA ASN A 139 -10.08 -13.34 21.84
C ASN A 139 -8.59 -12.93 21.84
N GLY A 140 -8.25 -11.73 22.31
CA GLY A 140 -6.89 -11.17 22.25
C GLY A 140 -6.47 -10.71 20.85
N GLY A 141 -7.44 -10.44 19.97
CA GLY A 141 -7.21 -9.75 18.71
C GLY A 141 -7.01 -8.25 18.91
N LEU A 142 -6.18 -7.62 18.08
CA LEU A 142 -5.90 -6.19 18.12
C LEU A 142 -6.92 -5.43 17.28
N LEU A 143 -7.60 -4.48 17.91
CA LEU A 143 -8.51 -3.55 17.25
C LEU A 143 -7.94 -2.14 17.42
N ARG A 144 -7.69 -1.41 16.32
CA ARG A 144 -7.23 -0.02 16.45
C ARG A 144 -8.30 0.77 17.19
N PHE A 145 -7.89 1.44 18.27
CA PHE A 145 -8.83 2.03 19.21
C PHE A 145 -9.73 3.08 18.54
N GLY A 146 -11.05 2.91 18.69
CA GLY A 146 -12.08 3.75 18.09
C GLY A 146 -12.61 3.30 16.73
N GLU A 147 -12.28 2.10 16.27
CA GLU A 147 -13.10 1.40 15.27
C GLU A 147 -14.46 1.04 15.88
N ALA A 148 -15.53 1.73 15.47
CA ALA A 148 -16.88 1.29 15.82
C ALA A 148 -17.17 -0.05 15.11
N TRP A 149 -17.31 -1.13 15.89
CA TRP A 149 -17.78 -2.42 15.38
C TRP A 149 -19.13 -2.23 14.67
N SER A 150 -19.16 -2.38 13.35
CA SER A 150 -20.39 -2.67 12.62
C SER A 150 -20.10 -3.63 11.46
N ALA A 151 -21.09 -4.44 11.08
CA ALA A 151 -21.02 -5.32 9.91
C ALA A 151 -20.91 -4.56 8.57
N GLU A 152 -20.80 -3.23 8.61
CA GLU A 152 -20.68 -2.28 7.51
C GLU A 152 -19.46 -1.37 7.71
N ASN A 153 -18.27 -1.92 7.97
CA ASN A 153 -17.01 -1.16 8.00
C ASN A 153 -16.83 -0.39 6.69
N ASP A 154 -17.26 0.87 6.70
CA ASP A 154 -17.17 1.79 5.59
C ASP A 154 -15.71 2.29 5.52
N PRO A 155 -14.92 1.93 4.50
CA PRO A 155 -13.57 2.46 4.31
C PRO A 155 -13.55 4.00 4.09
N ARG A 156 -14.72 4.65 4.02
CA ARG A 156 -14.88 6.11 3.98
C ARG A 156 -14.97 6.76 5.36
N LYS A 157 -15.09 6.00 6.45
CA LYS A 157 -14.98 6.55 7.80
C LYS A 157 -13.52 6.42 8.24
N PRO A 158 -12.79 7.53 8.41
CA PRO A 158 -11.41 7.46 8.86
C PRO A 158 -11.36 6.70 10.19
N PHE A 159 -10.37 5.82 10.33
CA PHE A 159 -9.91 5.28 11.60
C PHE A 159 -10.00 6.38 12.67
N ALA A 160 -10.59 6.09 13.83
CA ALA A 160 -10.74 7.11 14.86
C ALA A 160 -9.37 7.69 15.20
N ARG A 161 -9.25 9.00 14.98
CA ARG A 161 -8.01 9.74 15.11
C ARG A 161 -7.61 9.89 16.57
N ALA A 162 -6.31 9.89 16.81
CA ALA A 162 -5.73 10.66 17.92
C ALA A 162 -6.42 12.02 17.98
N SER A 163 -7.07 12.30 19.09
CA SER A 163 -7.74 13.57 19.35
C SER A 163 -6.71 14.68 19.42
N VAL A 164 -7.10 15.88 18.97
CA VAL A 164 -6.22 17.04 19.01
C VAL A 164 -6.07 17.54 20.45
N ASP A 165 -7.11 17.35 21.26
CA ASP A 165 -7.11 17.70 22.67
C ASP A 165 -7.96 16.75 23.54
N LEU A 166 -7.92 17.01 24.85
CA LEU A 166 -8.71 16.26 25.84
C LEU A 166 -10.22 16.56 25.76
N ALA A 167 -10.64 17.68 25.17
CA ALA A 167 -12.06 18.00 25.04
C ALA A 167 -12.75 17.06 24.03
N ASP A 168 -12.07 16.68 22.96
CA ASP A 168 -12.55 15.68 22.00
C ASP A 168 -12.76 14.31 22.67
N VAL A 169 -11.81 13.87 23.53
CA VAL A 169 -11.94 12.62 24.28
C VAL A 169 -13.12 12.65 25.25
N ARG A 170 -13.41 13.82 25.83
CA ARG A 170 -14.61 14.01 26.67
C ARG A 170 -15.89 13.93 25.86
N ALA A 171 -15.89 14.46 24.64
CA ALA A 171 -17.07 14.57 23.81
C ALA A 171 -17.53 13.22 23.25
N GLU A 172 -16.59 12.35 22.84
CA GLU A 172 -16.90 11.14 22.08
C GLU A 172 -16.18 9.89 22.63
N ALA A 173 -16.92 8.78 22.73
CA ALA A 173 -16.36 7.47 22.99
C ALA A 173 -15.52 6.98 21.79
N GLY A 174 -14.52 6.12 22.06
CA GLY A 174 -13.58 5.61 21.05
C GLY A 174 -12.51 6.63 20.66
N ARG A 175 -12.19 7.57 21.56
CA ARG A 175 -11.21 8.64 21.32
C ARG A 175 -10.09 8.56 22.35
N TRP A 176 -8.90 8.97 21.95
CA TRP A 176 -7.75 9.06 22.83
C TRP A 176 -6.92 10.31 22.54
N PHE A 177 -6.23 10.81 23.54
CA PHE A 177 -5.37 11.99 23.50
C PHE A 177 -4.14 11.72 24.34
N PHE A 178 -2.95 12.00 23.81
CA PHE A 178 -1.74 12.08 24.60
C PHE A 178 -1.38 13.54 24.85
N GLY A 179 -1.16 13.90 26.12
CA GLY A 179 -0.71 15.25 26.46
C GLY A 179 -0.97 15.60 27.92
N ASN A 180 -1.01 16.89 28.21
CA ASN A 180 -1.26 17.39 29.56
C ASN A 180 -2.76 17.51 29.83
N GLY A 181 -3.21 16.87 30.91
CA GLY A 181 -4.55 17.04 31.46
C GLY A 181 -4.52 17.14 32.99
N PRO A 182 -5.68 16.96 33.66
CA PRO A 182 -5.80 17.12 35.11
C PRO A 182 -4.88 16.21 35.93
N GLU A 183 -4.60 15.00 35.44
CA GLU A 183 -3.71 14.02 36.08
C GLU A 183 -2.23 14.23 35.71
N GLY A 184 -1.93 15.19 34.83
CA GLY A 184 -0.60 15.46 34.30
C GLY A 184 -0.41 14.96 32.87
N GLN A 185 0.84 14.74 32.49
CA GLN A 185 1.20 14.23 31.16
C GLN A 185 0.91 12.74 31.05
N GLY A 186 0.18 12.33 30.02
CA GLY A 186 -0.05 10.93 29.73
C GLY A 186 -1.13 10.72 28.67
N LEU A 187 -1.57 9.46 28.58
CA LEU A 187 -2.63 9.03 27.69
C LEU A 187 -3.98 9.13 28.40
N TYR A 188 -4.89 9.87 27.78
CA TYR A 188 -6.29 9.96 28.15
C TYR A 188 -7.10 9.23 27.09
N LEU A 189 -7.97 8.30 27.48
CA LEU A 189 -8.82 7.60 26.53
C LEU A 189 -10.23 7.40 27.08
N ARG A 190 -11.19 7.33 26.17
CA ARG A 190 -12.58 6.99 26.46
C ARG A 190 -12.95 5.77 25.61
N PRO A 191 -13.12 4.56 26.21
CA PRO A 191 -13.40 3.33 25.48
C PRO A 191 -14.59 3.44 24.54
N ALA A 192 -14.57 2.70 23.43
CA ALA A 192 -15.60 2.80 22.38
C ALA A 192 -17.04 2.57 22.90
N ASN A 193 -17.20 1.75 23.94
CA ASN A 193 -18.48 1.45 24.58
C ASN A 193 -18.65 2.10 25.96
N ASP A 194 -17.82 3.08 26.32
CA ASP A 194 -17.74 3.66 27.67
C ASP A 194 -17.45 2.64 28.79
N VAL A 195 -16.98 1.45 28.42
CA VAL A 195 -16.63 0.36 29.31
C VAL A 195 -15.20 -0.05 29.02
N PHE A 196 -14.37 -0.13 30.06
CA PHE A 196 -12.99 -0.58 29.93
C PHE A 196 -12.97 -2.06 29.49
N PRO A 197 -12.20 -2.41 28.44
CA PRO A 197 -12.10 -3.78 27.95
C PRO A 197 -11.45 -4.71 28.97
N ALA A 198 -11.98 -5.93 29.11
CA ALA A 198 -11.46 -6.89 30.08
C ALA A 198 -9.99 -7.28 29.83
N LEU A 199 -9.55 -7.28 28.57
CA LEU A 199 -8.19 -7.68 28.18
C LEU A 199 -7.20 -6.52 28.08
N GLY A 200 -7.66 -5.27 28.18
CA GLY A 200 -6.81 -4.08 28.21
C GLY A 200 -6.54 -3.45 26.85
N PHE A 201 -5.43 -2.70 26.79
CA PHE A 201 -4.97 -1.97 25.62
C PHE A 201 -3.52 -2.30 25.33
N GLU A 202 -3.14 -2.33 24.05
CA GLU A 202 -1.75 -2.43 23.64
C GLU A 202 -1.22 -1.09 23.14
N LEU A 203 0.00 -0.76 23.56
CA LEU A 203 0.75 0.43 23.15
C LEU A 203 2.11 0.02 22.55
N PRO A 204 2.67 0.76 21.58
CA PRO A 204 4.00 0.47 21.06
C PRO A 204 5.09 0.55 22.14
N SER A 205 6.03 -0.40 22.09
CA SER A 205 7.20 -0.46 22.99
C SER A 205 8.46 0.17 22.38
N ALA A 206 8.46 0.47 21.08
CA ALA A 206 9.60 1.00 20.33
C ALA A 206 9.17 1.88 19.17
N ASN A 207 10.05 2.78 18.70
CA ASN A 207 9.79 3.59 17.51
C ASN A 207 9.63 2.72 16.26
N THR A 208 10.60 1.84 16.07
CA THR A 208 10.62 0.83 15.02
C THR A 208 10.55 -0.55 15.67
N GLY A 209 9.62 -1.39 15.23
CA GLY A 209 9.50 -2.76 15.74
C GLY A 209 10.76 -3.57 15.42
N VAL A 210 11.03 -3.78 14.14
CA VAL A 210 12.17 -4.55 13.64
C VAL A 210 12.98 -3.73 12.65
N GLU A 211 14.29 -3.70 12.82
CA GLU A 211 15.25 -3.11 11.90
C GLU A 211 16.05 -4.22 11.20
N ALA A 212 16.02 -4.26 9.87
CA ALA A 212 16.65 -5.28 9.05
C ALA A 212 17.80 -4.72 8.19
N THR A 213 18.95 -5.41 8.22
CA THR A 213 20.14 -5.08 7.41
C THR A 213 20.80 -6.34 6.85
N GLY A 214 21.56 -6.24 5.75
CA GLY A 214 22.24 -7.40 5.17
C GLY A 214 21.26 -8.37 4.51
N LEU A 215 21.43 -9.69 4.71
CA LEU A 215 20.52 -10.70 4.17
C LEU A 215 19.48 -11.11 5.21
N VAL A 216 18.20 -10.94 4.92
CA VAL A 216 17.13 -11.28 5.87
C VAL A 216 16.04 -12.11 5.19
N SER A 217 15.53 -13.14 5.86
CA SER A 217 14.33 -13.83 5.42
C SER A 217 13.39 -14.15 6.57
N LEU A 218 12.09 -13.92 6.36
CA LEU A 218 11.04 -14.02 7.37
C LEU A 218 9.92 -14.92 6.84
N PHE A 219 9.61 -16.01 7.55
CA PHE A 219 8.67 -17.03 7.09
C PHE A 219 7.55 -17.31 8.08
N GLY A 220 6.31 -17.01 7.65
CA GLY A 220 5.10 -17.37 8.38
C GLY A 220 4.94 -16.64 9.71
N LEU A 221 5.47 -15.41 9.82
CA LEU A 221 5.47 -14.63 11.06
C LEU A 221 4.31 -13.64 11.11
N GLU A 222 3.86 -13.30 12.31
CA GLU A 222 3.05 -12.12 12.56
C GLU A 222 3.93 -11.08 13.26
N ILE A 223 4.28 -10.00 12.56
CA ILE A 223 5.17 -8.93 13.05
C ILE A 223 4.30 -7.71 13.28
N CYS A 224 4.15 -7.32 14.54
CA CYS A 224 3.21 -6.26 14.92
C CYS A 224 3.84 -5.25 15.84
N GLY A 225 3.35 -4.02 15.74
CA GLY A 225 3.74 -2.94 16.61
C GLY A 225 4.98 -2.19 16.16
N GLY A 226 5.02 -0.94 16.60
CA GLY A 226 6.01 0.07 16.25
C GLY A 226 5.30 1.40 16.35
N ARG A 227 5.85 2.34 17.12
CA ARG A 227 5.26 3.66 17.31
C ARG A 227 5.15 4.37 15.97
N ASP A 228 6.18 4.22 15.16
CA ASP A 228 6.27 4.82 13.84
C ASP A 228 6.15 3.70 12.80
N THR A 229 7.13 2.79 12.72
CA THR A 229 7.22 1.76 11.68
C THR A 229 7.31 0.35 12.28
N VAL A 230 6.66 -0.65 11.67
CA VAL A 230 6.73 -2.04 12.17
C VAL A 230 8.03 -2.71 11.74
N LEU A 231 8.34 -2.71 10.46
CA LEU A 231 9.58 -3.25 9.89
C LEU A 231 10.28 -2.18 9.05
N GLN A 232 11.53 -1.88 9.35
CA GLN A 232 12.36 -0.96 8.56
C GLN A 232 13.55 -1.72 7.98
N ALA A 233 13.78 -1.60 6.68
CA ALA A 233 14.91 -2.23 6.01
C ALA A 233 15.86 -1.19 5.43
N SER A 234 17.17 -1.32 5.69
CA SER A 234 18.22 -0.44 5.17
C SER A 234 19.43 -1.26 4.72
N TYR A 235 20.00 -0.98 3.54
CA TYR A 235 21.13 -1.77 3.00
C TYR A 235 20.89 -3.28 3.11
N CYS A 236 19.68 -3.68 2.73
CA CYS A 236 19.13 -5.00 3.00
C CYS A 236 18.71 -5.65 1.69
N LEU A 237 18.96 -6.94 1.55
CA LEU A 237 18.25 -7.82 0.62
C LEU A 237 17.37 -8.74 1.46
N GLY A 238 16.07 -8.46 1.44
CA GLY A 238 15.11 -9.11 2.31
C GLY A 238 14.03 -9.88 1.56
N LEU A 239 13.51 -10.91 2.24
CA LEU A 239 12.35 -11.67 1.82
C LEU A 239 11.39 -11.84 2.99
N ASP A 240 10.12 -11.58 2.78
CA ASP A 240 9.05 -12.07 3.64
C ASP A 240 8.11 -12.99 2.86
N GLN A 241 7.68 -14.07 3.49
CA GLN A 241 6.76 -15.01 2.89
C GLN A 241 5.72 -15.51 3.89
N ASP A 242 4.45 -15.48 3.46
CA ASP A 242 3.29 -15.91 4.24
C ASP A 242 3.17 -15.16 5.59
N CYS A 243 3.74 -13.95 5.65
CA CYS A 243 3.79 -13.11 6.85
C CYS A 243 2.55 -12.20 6.95
N TYR A 244 2.25 -11.78 8.18
CA TYR A 244 1.42 -10.62 8.48
C TYR A 244 2.31 -9.54 9.09
N ILE A 245 2.29 -8.33 8.53
CA ILE A 245 3.08 -7.20 9.01
C ILE A 245 2.13 -6.01 9.17
N GLY A 246 1.98 -5.49 10.38
CA GLY A 246 0.92 -4.52 10.61
C GLY A 246 0.92 -3.88 11.99
N HIS A 247 -0.11 -3.08 12.24
CA HIS A 247 -0.27 -2.33 13.50
C HIS A 247 0.90 -1.35 13.75
N SER A 248 1.25 -0.55 12.73
CA SER A 248 2.16 0.58 12.93
C SER A 248 1.38 1.77 13.48
N GLY A 249 2.00 2.56 14.36
CA GLY A 249 1.32 3.65 15.03
C GLY A 249 1.01 4.81 14.10
N SER A 250 2.04 5.54 13.67
CA SER A 250 1.92 6.74 12.84
C SER A 250 2.48 6.65 11.42
N ALA A 251 3.32 5.67 11.10
CA ALA A 251 3.95 5.53 9.79
C ALA A 251 3.69 4.14 9.20
N ASP A 252 4.72 3.45 8.70
CA ASP A 252 4.52 2.39 7.71
C ASP A 252 4.56 0.98 8.32
N ALA A 253 3.88 0.01 7.69
CA ALA A 253 4.08 -1.39 8.10
C ALA A 253 5.47 -1.89 7.65
N LEU A 254 5.90 -1.55 6.44
CA LEU A 254 7.27 -1.78 5.96
C LEU A 254 7.83 -0.52 5.30
N ASP A 255 8.92 0.00 5.84
CA ASP A 255 9.67 1.12 5.25
C ASP A 255 11.00 0.66 4.65
N LEU A 256 11.14 0.85 3.34
CA LEU A 256 12.35 0.55 2.57
C LEU A 256 13.19 1.81 2.39
N MET A 257 14.28 1.84 3.15
CA MET A 257 15.22 2.96 3.17
C MET A 257 16.32 2.77 2.12
N VAL A 258 17.41 3.52 2.28
CA VAL A 258 18.51 3.60 1.31
C VAL A 258 19.01 2.20 0.91
N GLN A 259 19.02 1.95 -0.40
CA GLN A 259 19.52 0.71 -1.02
C GLN A 259 18.89 -0.58 -0.46
N ALA A 260 17.69 -0.50 0.10
CA ALA A 260 16.93 -1.69 0.47
C ALA A 260 16.30 -2.34 -0.78
N ARG A 261 16.41 -3.66 -0.87
CA ARG A 261 15.72 -4.50 -1.85
C ARG A 261 14.90 -5.51 -1.08
N TRP A 262 13.59 -5.52 -1.34
CA TRP A 262 12.69 -6.36 -0.57
C TRP A 262 11.72 -7.12 -1.46
N HIS A 263 11.52 -8.39 -1.13
CA HIS A 263 10.63 -9.30 -1.83
C HIS A 263 9.54 -9.79 -0.88
N SER A 264 8.27 -9.68 -1.26
CA SER A 264 7.14 -10.17 -0.47
C SER A 264 6.35 -11.22 -1.23
N LEU A 265 6.08 -12.37 -0.60
CA LEU A 265 5.36 -13.48 -1.22
C LEU A 265 4.17 -13.92 -0.35
N ARG A 266 2.94 -13.74 -0.85
CA ARG A 266 1.70 -14.14 -0.16
C ARG A 266 1.55 -13.55 1.25
N SER A 267 2.16 -12.39 1.48
CA SER A 267 2.10 -11.70 2.75
C SER A 267 1.00 -10.63 2.77
N GLN A 268 0.60 -10.28 3.99
CA GLN A 268 -0.40 -9.26 4.26
C GLN A 268 0.23 -8.09 5.00
N PHE A 269 -0.06 -6.87 4.54
CA PHE A 269 0.31 -5.61 5.16
C PHE A 269 -0.97 -4.87 5.53
N SER A 270 -1.15 -4.58 6.81
CA SER A 270 -2.44 -4.09 7.27
C SER A 270 -2.36 -3.25 8.54
N ASP A 271 -3.36 -2.38 8.72
CA ASP A 271 -3.47 -1.52 9.88
C ASP A 271 -2.21 -0.67 10.11
N ALA A 272 -1.68 -0.06 9.04
CA ALA A 272 -0.60 0.90 9.14
C ALA A 272 -1.13 2.32 9.45
N GLY A 273 -0.39 3.07 10.26
CA GLY A 273 -0.65 4.47 10.61
C GLY A 273 -0.54 5.46 9.45
N ASP A 274 0.24 5.12 8.42
CA ASP A 274 0.23 5.75 7.10
C ASP A 274 0.19 4.66 6.02
N ASP A 275 1.33 4.22 5.46
CA ASP A 275 1.33 3.34 4.29
C ASP A 275 1.64 1.89 4.67
N ALA A 276 1.08 0.92 3.94
CA ALA A 276 1.46 -0.47 4.16
C ALA A 276 2.94 -0.69 3.77
N ILE A 277 3.32 -0.25 2.57
CA ILE A 277 4.71 -0.25 2.12
C ILE A 277 5.09 1.16 1.71
N ASN A 278 6.22 1.63 2.23
CA ASN A 278 6.86 2.85 1.79
C ASN A 278 8.24 2.54 1.23
N THR A 279 8.61 3.18 0.12
CA THR A 279 9.99 3.14 -0.40
C THR A 279 10.55 4.55 -0.41
N ASN A 280 11.15 4.96 0.71
CA ASN A 280 11.68 6.32 0.90
C ASN A 280 13.14 6.49 0.43
N GLY A 281 13.89 5.39 0.33
CA GLY A 281 15.31 5.43 -0.02
C GLY A 281 15.58 5.60 -1.51
N ASN A 282 16.54 6.45 -1.87
CA ASN A 282 17.09 6.46 -3.23
C ASN A 282 17.58 5.05 -3.62
N GLY A 283 17.07 4.54 -4.74
CA GLY A 283 17.40 3.21 -5.25
C GLY A 283 16.84 2.05 -4.43
N ALA A 284 15.79 2.28 -3.63
CA ALA A 284 15.00 1.19 -3.06
C ALA A 284 14.30 0.40 -4.17
N ALA A 285 14.24 -0.92 -4.01
CA ALA A 285 13.52 -1.80 -4.92
C ALA A 285 12.55 -2.68 -4.14
N TYR A 286 11.34 -2.79 -4.66
CA TYR A 286 10.31 -3.60 -4.05
C TYR A 286 9.68 -4.54 -5.07
N SER A 287 9.51 -5.79 -4.70
CA SER A 287 8.70 -6.70 -5.48
C SER A 287 7.78 -7.53 -4.64
N ALA A 288 6.60 -7.81 -5.19
CA ALA A 288 5.60 -8.58 -4.49
C ALA A 288 4.83 -9.51 -5.41
N LEU A 289 4.47 -10.68 -4.87
CA LEU A 289 3.64 -11.67 -5.54
C LEU A 289 2.54 -12.14 -4.58
N HIS A 290 1.28 -12.02 -5.02
CA HIS A 290 0.11 -12.46 -4.26
C HIS A 290 -0.05 -11.81 -2.87
N CYS A 291 0.43 -10.59 -2.69
CA CYS A 291 0.31 -9.85 -1.44
C CYS A 291 -1.02 -9.11 -1.32
N LEU A 292 -1.42 -8.85 -0.06
CA LEU A 292 -2.59 -8.05 0.30
C LEU A 292 -2.17 -6.81 1.10
N TYR A 293 -2.61 -5.64 0.67
CA TYR A 293 -2.38 -4.35 1.33
C TYR A 293 -3.73 -3.74 1.68
N THR A 294 -4.10 -3.74 2.97
CA THR A 294 -5.48 -3.42 3.34
C THR A 294 -5.60 -2.72 4.68
N LEU A 295 -6.63 -1.88 4.82
CA LEU A 295 -6.94 -1.18 6.08
C LEU A 295 -5.78 -0.29 6.57
N ASN A 296 -5.02 0.33 5.66
CA ASN A 296 -4.00 1.30 6.03
C ASN A 296 -4.62 2.71 6.03
N VAL A 297 -4.21 3.57 6.97
CA VAL A 297 -4.73 4.95 7.08
C VAL A 297 -4.37 5.77 5.83
N GLY A 298 -3.18 5.56 5.29
CA GLY A 298 -2.66 6.12 4.07
C GLY A 298 -2.86 5.18 2.88
N ASP A 299 -1.76 4.73 2.31
CA ASP A 299 -1.68 4.06 1.02
C ASP A 299 -1.35 2.56 1.15
N GLY A 300 -1.71 1.77 0.14
CA GLY A 300 -1.32 0.35 0.10
C GLY A 300 0.17 0.18 -0.20
N VAL A 301 0.64 0.76 -1.31
CA VAL A 301 2.06 0.79 -1.68
C VAL A 301 2.41 2.19 -2.18
N ALA A 302 3.40 2.81 -1.55
CA ALA A 302 3.77 4.20 -1.75
C ALA A 302 5.26 4.37 -2.06
N PRO A 303 5.69 4.26 -3.33
CA PRO A 303 7.07 4.59 -3.67
C PRO A 303 7.30 6.09 -3.73
N HIS A 304 8.16 6.58 -2.84
CA HIS A 304 8.58 7.97 -2.73
C HIS A 304 10.03 8.16 -3.23
N GLY A 305 10.39 9.36 -3.68
CA GLY A 305 11.76 9.64 -4.10
C GLY A 305 12.13 9.11 -5.49
N VAL A 306 13.43 9.06 -5.78
CA VAL A 306 13.95 8.92 -7.14
C VAL A 306 14.51 7.52 -7.39
N GLY A 307 14.23 6.99 -8.59
CA GLY A 307 14.84 5.77 -9.10
C GLY A 307 14.32 4.48 -8.46
N ASN A 308 13.04 4.46 -8.07
CA ASN A 308 12.40 3.27 -7.53
C ASN A 308 12.24 2.18 -8.62
N ASP A 309 12.45 0.91 -8.27
CA ASP A 309 12.03 -0.24 -9.08
C ASP A 309 10.97 -1.03 -8.30
N VAL A 310 9.71 -0.87 -8.70
CA VAL A 310 8.58 -1.51 -8.01
C VAL A 310 7.85 -2.43 -8.97
N ARG A 311 7.75 -3.70 -8.58
CA ARG A 311 7.19 -4.76 -9.43
C ARG A 311 6.21 -5.64 -8.68
N LEU A 312 4.94 -5.54 -9.02
CA LEU A 312 3.85 -6.15 -8.29
C LEU A 312 3.07 -7.11 -9.21
N THR A 313 2.90 -8.35 -8.77
CA THR A 313 2.18 -9.37 -9.53
C THR A 313 1.07 -9.98 -8.68
N SER A 314 -0.16 -9.95 -9.20
CA SER A 314 -1.33 -10.54 -8.57
C SER A 314 -1.58 -10.06 -7.14
N CYS A 315 -1.23 -8.80 -6.86
CA CYS A 315 -1.43 -8.18 -5.55
C CYS A 315 -2.80 -7.50 -5.45
N THR A 316 -3.34 -7.46 -4.24
CA THR A 316 -4.59 -6.74 -3.93
C THR A 316 -4.31 -5.58 -2.99
N MET A 317 -4.77 -4.39 -3.35
CA MET A 317 -4.68 -3.16 -2.55
C MET A 317 -6.08 -2.61 -2.37
N CYS A 318 -6.66 -2.78 -1.19
CA CYS A 318 -8.04 -2.40 -0.96
C CYS A 318 -8.26 -1.76 0.40
N GLU A 319 -9.34 -0.97 0.50
CA GLU A 319 -9.79 -0.44 1.79
C GLU A 319 -8.72 0.42 2.51
N ASN A 320 -7.84 1.06 1.75
CA ASN A 320 -6.88 2.03 2.28
C ASN A 320 -7.50 3.44 2.30
N GLY A 321 -7.11 4.25 3.28
CA GLY A 321 -7.66 5.58 3.55
C GLY A 321 -7.27 6.64 2.53
N LYS A 322 -6.31 6.37 1.64
CA LYS A 322 -5.96 7.21 0.49
C LYS A 322 -5.97 6.43 -0.83
N TYR A 323 -4.87 5.78 -1.20
CA TYR A 323 -4.66 5.11 -2.47
C TYR A 323 -4.36 3.62 -2.32
N GLY A 324 -4.65 2.83 -3.36
CA GLY A 324 -4.15 1.46 -3.43
C GLY A 324 -2.65 1.46 -3.74
N PHE A 325 -2.28 2.17 -4.79
CA PHE A 325 -0.91 2.43 -5.20
C PHE A 325 -0.70 3.93 -5.43
N VAL A 326 0.34 4.51 -4.86
CA VAL A 326 0.75 5.88 -5.16
C VAL A 326 2.23 5.95 -5.46
N SER A 327 2.65 6.73 -6.44
CA SER A 327 4.04 7.16 -6.51
C SER A 327 4.13 8.68 -6.62
N ILE A 328 4.98 9.25 -5.78
CA ILE A 328 5.32 10.68 -5.77
C ILE A 328 6.77 10.90 -6.26
N GLY A 329 7.28 9.97 -7.07
CA GLY A 329 8.68 9.92 -7.42
C GLY A 329 8.95 9.13 -8.70
N THR A 330 10.15 9.26 -9.25
CA THR A 330 10.50 8.63 -10.54
C THR A 330 10.92 7.18 -10.37
N GLY A 331 10.75 6.38 -11.43
CA GLY A 331 11.14 4.97 -11.38
C GLY A 331 10.62 4.10 -12.51
N TYR A 332 10.82 2.80 -12.34
CA TYR A 332 10.21 1.74 -13.12
C TYR A 332 9.12 1.07 -12.30
N PHE A 333 7.91 1.06 -12.84
CA PHE A 333 6.73 0.53 -12.17
C PHE A 333 6.10 -0.54 -13.05
N TYR A 334 6.12 -1.80 -12.60
CA TYR A 334 5.53 -2.93 -13.29
C TYR A 334 4.42 -3.53 -12.45
N LEU A 335 3.17 -3.44 -12.91
CA LEU A 335 2.01 -3.97 -12.23
C LEU A 335 1.33 -4.99 -13.15
N GLN A 336 1.23 -6.24 -12.72
CA GLN A 336 0.54 -7.29 -13.46
C GLN A 336 -0.55 -7.96 -12.62
N GLY A 337 -1.78 -7.98 -13.09
CA GLY A 337 -2.88 -8.69 -12.43
C GLY A 337 -3.25 -8.08 -11.07
N CYS A 338 -2.89 -6.82 -10.82
CA CYS A 338 -3.14 -6.16 -9.54
C CYS A 338 -4.57 -5.59 -9.47
N THR A 339 -5.17 -5.66 -8.28
CA THR A 339 -6.51 -5.13 -8.00
C THR A 339 -6.42 -4.02 -6.96
N MET A 340 -6.78 -2.79 -7.34
CA MET A 340 -6.68 -1.56 -6.55
C MET A 340 -8.06 -0.90 -6.36
N VAL A 341 -8.89 -1.49 -5.50
CA VAL A 341 -10.32 -1.16 -5.40
C VAL A 341 -10.71 -0.75 -3.98
N ARG A 342 -11.84 -0.07 -3.82
CA ARG A 342 -12.37 0.36 -2.51
C ARG A 342 -11.40 1.23 -1.68
N ASN A 343 -10.41 1.86 -2.31
CA ASN A 343 -9.57 2.88 -1.67
C ASN A 343 -10.30 4.22 -1.67
N PHE A 344 -10.17 4.99 -0.58
CA PHE A 344 -10.98 6.18 -0.33
C PHE A 344 -10.85 7.26 -1.41
N VAL A 345 -9.62 7.55 -1.87
CA VAL A 345 -9.37 8.60 -2.87
C VAL A 345 -9.32 8.02 -4.28
N SER A 346 -8.42 7.07 -4.54
CA SER A 346 -8.33 6.38 -5.84
C SER A 346 -7.51 5.10 -5.76
N GLY A 347 -7.65 4.22 -6.74
CA GLY A 347 -6.92 2.97 -6.78
C GLY A 347 -5.45 3.20 -7.07
N MET A 348 -5.17 4.13 -7.98
CA MET A 348 -3.80 4.41 -8.42
C MET A 348 -3.55 5.90 -8.66
N ARG A 349 -2.42 6.41 -8.17
CA ARG A 349 -1.96 7.78 -8.42
C ARG A 349 -0.46 7.82 -8.73
N PHE A 350 -0.09 8.40 -9.87
CA PHE A 350 1.27 8.86 -10.12
C PHE A 350 1.24 10.39 -10.12
N GLN A 351 1.97 10.98 -9.20
CA GLN A 351 2.19 12.41 -9.11
C GLN A 351 3.68 12.68 -9.20
N LEU A 352 4.14 12.83 -10.43
CA LEU A 352 5.55 12.94 -10.72
C LEU A 352 5.89 14.43 -10.76
N GLY A 353 6.72 14.87 -9.79
CA GLY A 353 7.13 16.26 -9.61
C GLY A 353 8.06 16.75 -10.72
N ASP A 354 8.85 17.78 -10.44
CA ASP A 354 9.78 18.39 -11.41
C ASP A 354 11.10 17.60 -11.46
N HIS A 355 11.04 16.35 -11.90
CA HIS A 355 12.19 15.46 -12.05
C HIS A 355 12.63 15.38 -13.51
N THR A 356 13.91 15.09 -13.75
CA THR A 356 14.44 14.91 -15.11
C THR A 356 14.53 13.44 -15.52
N GLU A 357 14.40 12.50 -14.57
CA GLU A 357 14.45 11.09 -14.92
C GLU A 357 13.17 10.62 -15.61
N GLN A 358 13.36 9.71 -16.57
CA GLN A 358 12.25 9.04 -17.22
C GLN A 358 11.55 8.11 -16.23
N THR A 359 10.23 8.21 -16.17
CA THR A 359 9.38 7.25 -15.45
C THR A 359 8.70 6.33 -16.44
N THR A 360 8.73 5.02 -16.16
CA THR A 360 8.03 4.02 -16.96
C THR A 360 7.00 3.31 -16.10
N VAL A 361 5.76 3.26 -16.60
CA VAL A 361 4.64 2.59 -15.94
C VAL A 361 4.09 1.53 -16.89
N GLU A 362 4.26 0.26 -16.53
CA GLU A 362 3.69 -0.88 -17.24
C GLU A 362 2.58 -1.50 -16.40
N MET A 363 1.37 -1.56 -16.95
CA MET A 363 0.20 -2.16 -16.32
C MET A 363 -0.39 -3.24 -17.22
N LEU A 364 -0.51 -4.46 -16.71
CA LEU A 364 -0.99 -5.62 -17.46
C LEU A 364 -2.10 -6.31 -16.69
N ASN A 365 -3.30 -6.39 -17.25
CA ASN A 365 -4.46 -7.04 -16.62
C ASN A 365 -4.80 -6.47 -15.22
N CYS A 366 -4.60 -5.17 -15.00
CA CYS A 366 -4.87 -4.51 -13.73
C CYS A 366 -6.30 -3.96 -13.64
N GLU A 367 -6.82 -3.85 -12.43
CA GLU A 367 -8.08 -3.19 -12.11
C GLU A 367 -7.85 -2.09 -11.06
N ALA A 368 -8.40 -0.90 -11.29
CA ALA A 368 -8.43 0.16 -10.29
C ALA A 368 -9.74 0.95 -10.38
N ASN A 369 -10.35 1.32 -9.25
CA ASN A 369 -11.55 2.18 -9.28
C ASN A 369 -11.27 3.54 -9.98
N LYS A 370 -10.03 4.03 -9.90
CA LYS A 370 -9.55 5.19 -10.65
C LYS A 370 -8.02 5.17 -10.71
N ALA A 371 -7.46 5.40 -11.89
CA ALA A 371 -6.06 5.66 -12.15
C ALA A 371 -5.84 7.12 -12.54
N LYS A 372 -4.87 7.78 -11.90
CA LYS A 372 -4.48 9.16 -12.20
C LYS A 372 -2.99 9.25 -12.41
N ILE A 373 -2.54 9.48 -13.63
CA ILE A 373 -1.12 9.58 -13.97
C ILE A 373 -0.84 10.99 -14.47
N ARG A 374 -0.12 11.78 -13.66
CA ARG A 374 0.23 13.16 -14.00
C ARG A 374 1.73 13.39 -13.92
N ALA A 375 2.28 13.90 -15.02
CA ALA A 375 3.62 14.42 -15.11
C ALA A 375 3.58 15.95 -15.19
N ASN A 376 4.41 16.62 -14.39
CA ASN A 376 4.80 17.99 -14.66
C ASN A 376 6.02 18.01 -15.59
N ASP A 377 6.14 19.06 -16.40
CA ASP A 377 7.37 19.37 -17.17
C ASP A 377 8.51 19.66 -16.17
N PRO A 378 9.70 19.01 -16.26
CA PRO A 378 10.26 18.24 -17.37
C PRO A 378 10.14 16.71 -17.29
N THR A 379 9.38 16.17 -16.35
CA THR A 379 9.30 14.72 -16.17
C THR A 379 8.66 14.06 -17.38
N THR A 380 9.42 13.16 -18.02
CA THR A 380 8.90 12.33 -19.10
C THR A 380 8.37 11.03 -18.53
N VAL A 381 7.09 10.76 -18.81
CA VAL A 381 6.40 9.55 -18.35
C VAL A 381 5.94 8.76 -19.55
N SER A 382 6.33 7.49 -19.62
CA SER A 382 5.84 6.54 -20.60
C SER A 382 4.92 5.54 -19.90
N VAL A 383 3.68 5.49 -20.35
CA VAL A 383 2.68 4.55 -19.83
C VAL A 383 2.38 3.49 -20.89
N LYS A 384 2.48 2.23 -20.51
CA LYS A 384 1.96 1.10 -21.28
C LYS A 384 0.91 0.38 -20.44
N ALA A 385 -0.35 0.45 -20.87
CA ALA A 385 -1.44 -0.26 -20.22
C ALA A 385 -2.04 -1.31 -21.16
N THR A 386 -2.24 -2.54 -20.68
CA THR A 386 -2.86 -3.64 -21.44
C THR A 386 -3.94 -4.29 -20.60
N ASN A 387 -5.17 -4.42 -21.13
CA ASN A 387 -6.32 -5.01 -20.44
C ASN A 387 -6.63 -4.34 -19.08
N PHE A 388 -6.53 -3.01 -19.02
CA PHE A 388 -6.80 -2.24 -17.81
C PHE A 388 -8.30 -2.03 -17.59
N ARG A 389 -8.77 -2.19 -16.34
CA ARG A 389 -10.16 -1.98 -15.95
C ARG A 389 -10.31 -0.81 -14.97
N GLY A 390 -11.19 0.14 -15.29
CA GLY A 390 -11.53 1.28 -14.43
C GLY A 390 -11.55 2.63 -15.13
N GLY A 391 -11.51 3.72 -14.35
CA GLY A 391 -11.31 5.07 -14.88
C GLY A 391 -9.83 5.43 -15.03
N MET A 392 -9.45 6.22 -16.04
CA MET A 392 -8.06 6.66 -16.26
C MET A 392 -7.96 8.15 -16.61
N GLU A 393 -7.08 8.88 -15.92
CA GLU A 393 -6.68 10.26 -16.23
C GLU A 393 -5.18 10.33 -16.55
N LEU A 394 -4.83 10.92 -17.70
CA LEU A 394 -3.45 11.01 -18.19
C LEU A 394 -3.02 12.46 -18.45
N GLN A 395 -1.82 12.79 -18.01
CA GLN A 395 -1.03 13.94 -18.44
C GLN A 395 0.40 13.43 -18.65
N ALA A 396 0.58 12.61 -19.70
CA ALA A 396 1.78 11.81 -19.95
C ALA A 396 1.76 11.25 -21.39
N ASN A 397 2.91 10.77 -21.89
CA ASN A 397 2.94 9.96 -23.11
C ASN A 397 2.47 8.54 -22.79
N ALA A 398 1.55 8.00 -23.58
CA ALA A 398 0.92 6.73 -23.25
C ALA A 398 0.51 5.91 -24.48
N THR A 399 0.65 4.59 -24.37
CA THR A 399 0.00 3.60 -25.22
C THR A 399 -0.88 2.73 -24.34
N VAL A 400 -2.19 2.75 -24.59
CA VAL A 400 -3.19 2.00 -23.85
C VAL A 400 -3.89 1.04 -24.81
N PHE A 401 -3.89 -0.24 -24.49
CA PHE A 401 -4.48 -1.32 -25.28
C PHE A 401 -5.47 -2.11 -24.43
N GLY A 402 -6.64 -2.46 -24.96
CA GLY A 402 -7.59 -3.32 -24.23
C GLY A 402 -8.26 -2.61 -23.04
N PHE A 403 -8.49 -1.29 -23.11
CA PHE A 403 -9.06 -0.53 -21.98
C PHE A 403 -10.55 -0.82 -21.78
N TRP A 404 -10.97 -1.10 -20.55
CA TRP A 404 -12.38 -1.24 -20.22
C TRP A 404 -12.78 -0.36 -19.03
N SER A 405 -13.77 0.51 -19.23
CA SER A 405 -14.42 1.26 -18.15
C SER A 405 -15.93 0.97 -18.12
N SER A 406 -16.49 0.80 -16.92
CA SER A 406 -17.93 0.61 -16.72
C SER A 406 -18.47 1.28 -15.47
N GLY A 407 -19.72 1.76 -15.53
CA GLY A 407 -20.45 2.32 -14.40
C GLY A 407 -20.19 3.81 -14.15
N ASN A 408 -20.63 4.33 -12.99
CA ASN A 408 -20.58 5.76 -12.62
C ASN A 408 -19.17 6.37 -12.42
N GLN A 409 -18.13 5.73 -12.95
CA GLN A 409 -16.78 6.25 -12.99
C GLN A 409 -16.61 7.19 -14.20
N ARG A 410 -15.65 8.12 -14.10
CA ARG A 410 -15.17 8.89 -15.26
C ARG A 410 -14.37 7.92 -16.13
N GLY A 411 -14.68 7.84 -17.43
CA GLY A 411 -14.07 6.87 -18.34
C GLY A 411 -12.59 7.13 -18.60
N PHE A 412 -12.26 7.79 -19.71
CA PHE A 412 -10.87 8.05 -20.11
C PHE A 412 -10.61 9.54 -20.31
N ARG A 413 -9.54 10.10 -19.74
CA ARG A 413 -9.23 11.53 -19.83
C ARG A 413 -7.79 11.83 -20.21
N VAL A 414 -7.61 12.81 -21.09
CA VAL A 414 -6.29 13.31 -21.51
C VAL A 414 -6.20 14.81 -21.24
N TYR A 415 -5.23 15.19 -20.42
CA TYR A 415 -4.90 16.58 -20.08
C TYR A 415 -3.62 17.06 -20.78
N GLY A 416 -2.75 16.15 -21.23
CA GLY A 416 -1.49 16.46 -21.90
C GLY A 416 -0.72 15.21 -22.35
N GLY A 417 0.36 15.42 -23.10
CA GLY A 417 1.18 14.36 -23.70
C GLY A 417 0.63 13.82 -25.02
N THR A 418 1.30 12.82 -25.59
CA THR A 418 0.85 12.07 -26.76
C THR A 418 0.30 10.71 -26.32
N VAL A 419 -1.01 10.51 -26.50
CA VAL A 419 -1.74 9.33 -26.04
C VAL A 419 -2.31 8.56 -27.22
N GLU A 420 -2.06 7.26 -27.25
CA GLU A 420 -2.69 6.32 -28.16
C GLU A 420 -3.57 5.34 -27.38
N LEU A 421 -4.87 5.27 -27.70
CA LEU A 421 -5.84 4.37 -27.08
C LEU A 421 -6.37 3.39 -28.14
N ARG A 422 -6.13 2.10 -27.90
CA ARG A 422 -6.49 0.97 -28.76
C ARG A 422 -7.40 -0.04 -28.08
N ASP A 423 -8.27 -0.70 -28.85
CA ASP A 423 -9.08 -1.85 -28.43
C ASP A 423 -9.87 -1.59 -27.14
N PHE A 424 -10.59 -0.48 -27.10
CA PHE A 424 -11.24 0.02 -25.88
C PHE A 424 -12.76 -0.17 -25.86
N LYS A 425 -13.31 -0.35 -24.66
CA LYS A 425 -14.75 -0.42 -24.39
C LYS A 425 -15.10 0.44 -23.19
N ILE A 426 -15.91 1.47 -23.38
CA ILE A 426 -16.38 2.35 -22.30
C ILE A 426 -17.89 2.27 -22.27
N THR A 427 -18.46 1.78 -21.18
CA THR A 427 -19.91 1.56 -21.04
C THR A 427 -20.47 2.33 -19.85
N ASP A 428 -21.62 2.98 -20.01
CA ASP A 428 -22.43 3.48 -18.88
C ASP A 428 -21.67 4.44 -17.96
N SER A 429 -20.97 5.43 -18.53
CA SER A 429 -20.33 6.47 -17.73
C SER A 429 -21.38 7.51 -17.34
N GLY A 430 -21.58 7.72 -16.03
CA GLY A 430 -22.35 8.87 -15.50
C GLY A 430 -21.75 10.25 -15.87
N PHE A 431 -20.59 10.25 -16.55
CA PHE A 431 -19.84 11.41 -17.03
C PHE A 431 -19.50 11.26 -18.52
N ALA A 432 -18.62 12.13 -19.04
CA ALA A 432 -18.03 11.94 -20.36
C ALA A 432 -17.33 10.58 -20.45
N GLY A 433 -17.60 9.82 -21.52
CA GLY A 433 -16.94 8.54 -21.77
C GLY A 433 -15.45 8.74 -22.06
N VAL A 434 -15.14 9.65 -22.99
CA VAL A 434 -13.79 10.15 -23.27
C VAL A 434 -13.77 11.67 -23.17
N GLU A 435 -12.78 12.23 -22.48
CA GLU A 435 -12.57 13.68 -22.34
C GLU A 435 -11.14 14.07 -22.74
N GLN A 436 -10.99 14.93 -23.75
CA GLN A 436 -9.71 15.49 -24.15
C GLN A 436 -9.68 17.01 -23.85
N ALA A 437 -8.94 17.36 -22.82
CA ALA A 437 -8.70 18.75 -22.41
C ALA A 437 -7.37 19.32 -22.94
N GLY A 438 -6.43 18.46 -23.32
CA GLY A 438 -5.14 18.84 -23.89
C GLY A 438 -4.41 17.65 -24.52
N GLY A 439 -3.18 17.87 -24.97
CA GLY A 439 -2.33 16.84 -25.60
C GLY A 439 -2.83 16.33 -26.95
N ASP A 440 -2.15 15.34 -27.49
CA ASP A 440 -2.56 14.63 -28.71
C ASP A 440 -3.18 13.29 -28.34
N LEU A 441 -4.33 12.96 -28.94
CA LEU A 441 -5.06 11.71 -28.70
C LEU A 441 -5.33 10.98 -30.01
N THR A 442 -4.82 9.77 -30.13
CA THR A 442 -5.13 8.84 -31.23
C THR A 442 -6.04 7.73 -30.73
N LEU A 443 -7.19 7.52 -31.38
CA LEU A 443 -8.16 6.47 -31.07
C LEU A 443 -8.19 5.43 -32.19
N ILE A 444 -8.06 4.15 -31.84
CA ILE A 444 -8.03 3.02 -32.78
C ILE A 444 -8.86 1.85 -32.22
N GLY A 445 -9.80 1.30 -32.98
CA GLY A 445 -10.48 0.05 -32.60
C GLY A 445 -11.22 0.12 -31.26
N GLY A 446 -12.45 0.61 -31.17
CA GLY A 446 -13.13 0.67 -29.87
C GLY A 446 -14.56 1.15 -29.90
N ALA A 447 -15.19 1.20 -28.74
CA ALA A 447 -16.57 1.67 -28.62
C ALA A 447 -16.80 2.46 -27.31
N VAL A 448 -17.51 3.58 -27.43
CA VAL A 448 -18.09 4.32 -26.30
C VAL A 448 -19.59 4.10 -26.31
N LEU A 449 -20.08 3.22 -25.45
CA LEU A 449 -21.45 2.72 -25.45
C LEU A 449 -22.23 3.36 -24.28
N ARG A 450 -23.00 4.41 -24.60
CA ARG A 450 -23.93 5.13 -23.69
C ARG A 450 -23.24 5.92 -22.56
N GLY A 451 -23.46 7.23 -22.59
CA GLY A 451 -23.14 8.20 -21.54
C GLY A 451 -23.79 9.54 -21.91
N ALA A 452 -24.00 10.43 -20.93
CA ALA A 452 -24.65 11.73 -21.17
C ALA A 452 -23.89 12.60 -22.19
N ASN A 453 -22.57 12.39 -22.34
CA ASN A 453 -21.72 12.97 -23.37
C ASN A 453 -20.70 11.89 -23.82
N GLY A 454 -20.83 11.31 -25.01
CA GLY A 454 -19.95 10.22 -25.45
C GLY A 454 -18.46 10.62 -25.52
N PHE A 455 -18.16 11.72 -26.21
CA PHE A 455 -16.81 12.24 -26.40
C PHE A 455 -16.82 13.77 -26.20
N VAL A 456 -16.01 14.28 -25.29
CA VAL A 456 -15.89 15.71 -25.02
C VAL A 456 -14.48 16.18 -25.38
N LYS A 457 -14.39 17.18 -26.25
CA LYS A 457 -13.12 17.81 -26.63
C LYS A 457 -13.16 19.30 -26.28
N SER A 458 -12.19 19.73 -25.47
CA SER A 458 -11.96 21.14 -25.13
C SER A 458 -10.55 21.63 -25.49
N GLY A 459 -9.63 20.74 -25.88
CA GLY A 459 -8.29 21.10 -26.34
C GLY A 459 -7.58 19.97 -27.10
N GLY A 460 -6.38 20.27 -27.63
CA GLY A 460 -5.48 19.27 -28.22
C GLY A 460 -5.81 18.79 -29.65
N THR A 461 -4.97 17.91 -30.20
CA THR A 461 -5.18 17.26 -31.50
C THR A 461 -5.82 15.89 -31.31
N THR A 462 -6.82 15.55 -32.13
CA THR A 462 -7.47 14.23 -32.05
C THR A 462 -7.39 13.55 -33.41
N THR A 463 -6.91 12.32 -33.43
CA THR A 463 -6.92 11.45 -34.62
C THR A 463 -7.79 10.24 -34.33
N ILE A 464 -8.85 10.03 -35.12
CA ILE A 464 -9.74 8.87 -35.00
C ILE A 464 -9.52 8.02 -36.25
N HIS A 465 -9.11 6.76 -36.09
CA HIS A 465 -8.92 5.88 -37.23
C HIS A 465 -10.27 5.49 -37.86
N PRO A 466 -10.46 5.69 -39.19
CA PRO A 466 -11.72 5.43 -39.88
C PRO A 466 -12.23 4.01 -39.66
N ASN A 467 -13.55 3.85 -39.52
CA ASN A 467 -14.24 2.55 -39.37
C ASN A 467 -13.81 1.70 -38.18
N SER A 468 -13.03 2.27 -37.24
CA SER A 468 -12.49 1.52 -36.12
C SER A 468 -13.11 1.91 -34.77
N VAL A 469 -13.75 3.08 -34.66
CA VAL A 469 -14.32 3.55 -33.39
C VAL A 469 -15.83 3.81 -33.54
N ASN A 470 -16.64 3.19 -32.69
CA ASN A 470 -18.07 3.43 -32.61
C ASN A 470 -18.37 4.45 -31.49
N ILE A 471 -18.75 5.67 -31.88
CA ILE A 471 -19.24 6.73 -30.99
C ILE A 471 -20.68 7.03 -31.44
N PRO A 472 -21.71 6.75 -30.63
CA PRO A 472 -23.10 7.04 -31.00
C PRO A 472 -23.29 8.52 -31.36
N ASP A 473 -23.99 8.80 -32.46
CA ASP A 473 -24.14 10.10 -33.13
C ASP A 473 -24.65 11.27 -32.25
N ALA A 474 -25.10 11.03 -31.01
CA ALA A 474 -25.65 12.05 -30.12
C ALA A 474 -24.59 12.87 -29.32
N GLY A 475 -23.28 12.67 -29.52
CA GLY A 475 -22.29 12.98 -28.48
C GLY A 475 -21.14 13.93 -28.77
N ILE A 476 -20.90 14.42 -30.00
CA ILE A 476 -19.85 15.44 -30.24
C ILE A 476 -20.43 16.82 -29.91
N GLY A 477 -20.73 17.06 -28.63
CA GLY A 477 -21.20 18.35 -28.15
C GLY A 477 -20.01 19.28 -27.91
N ALA A 478 -19.95 20.40 -28.63
CA ALA A 478 -19.18 21.54 -28.16
C ALA A 478 -19.70 21.94 -26.76
N PRO A 479 -18.83 22.34 -25.83
CA PRO A 479 -19.27 22.76 -24.50
C PRO A 479 -20.31 23.89 -24.67
N GLN A 480 -21.51 23.68 -24.15
CA GLN A 480 -22.53 24.73 -24.16
C GLN A 480 -22.02 25.91 -23.30
N GLY A 481 -21.45 26.92 -23.98
CA GLY A 481 -21.14 28.21 -23.35
C GLY A 481 -19.82 28.86 -23.76
N ARG A 482 -19.74 29.39 -24.99
CA ARG A 482 -19.28 30.76 -25.36
C ARG A 482 -18.88 30.78 -26.84
N HIS A 483 -19.56 31.61 -27.61
CA HIS A 483 -19.26 31.93 -29.00
C HIS A 483 -17.82 32.43 -29.15
N LEU A 484 -16.99 31.74 -29.93
CA LEU A 484 -15.95 32.35 -30.75
C LEU A 484 -15.93 31.60 -32.09
N GLY A 485 -16.12 32.36 -33.18
CA GLY A 485 -16.28 31.83 -34.53
C GLY A 485 -15.02 31.18 -35.06
N LEU A 486 -15.20 30.12 -35.84
CA LEU A 486 -14.18 29.57 -36.72
C LEU A 486 -14.81 29.30 -38.09
N ASP A 487 -14.13 29.82 -39.11
CA ASP A 487 -14.41 29.68 -40.52
C ASP A 487 -14.43 28.22 -40.95
N ALA A 488 -15.55 27.79 -41.54
CA ALA A 488 -15.66 26.50 -42.19
C ALA A 488 -15.13 26.61 -43.62
N THR A 489 -14.06 25.87 -43.93
CA THR A 489 -13.74 25.48 -45.32
C THR A 489 -14.38 24.12 -45.58
N PRO A 490 -15.28 23.96 -46.57
CA PRO A 490 -15.90 22.67 -46.84
C PRO A 490 -15.00 21.81 -47.73
N LEU A 491 -14.70 20.59 -47.27
CA LEU A 491 -14.16 19.51 -48.09
C LEU A 491 -15.29 18.93 -48.97
N ALA A 492 -15.15 19.07 -50.28
CA ALA A 492 -15.92 18.31 -51.27
C ALA A 492 -15.27 16.94 -51.46
N ALA A 493 -16.04 15.86 -51.30
CA ALA A 493 -15.68 14.54 -51.81
C ALA A 493 -16.90 13.92 -52.52
N LEU A 494 -16.79 13.81 -53.85
CA LEU A 494 -17.69 13.06 -54.71
C LEU A 494 -17.68 11.57 -54.33
N VAL A 495 -18.85 10.98 -54.15
CA VAL A 495 -19.05 9.53 -54.27
C VAL A 495 -20.05 9.30 -55.39
N SER A 496 -19.59 8.79 -56.54
CA SER A 496 -20.44 8.29 -57.61
C SER A 496 -20.85 6.84 -57.32
N LEU A 497 -22.15 6.59 -57.16
CA LEU A 497 -22.72 5.24 -57.19
C LEU A 497 -23.03 4.82 -58.65
N PRO A 498 -22.85 3.55 -59.03
CA PRO A 498 -23.31 3.06 -60.32
C PRO A 498 -24.82 2.76 -60.26
N GLN A 499 -25.57 3.22 -61.27
CA GLN A 499 -26.97 2.87 -61.48
C GLN A 499 -27.09 1.49 -62.15
N ILE A 500 -28.15 0.75 -61.78
CA ILE A 500 -28.83 -0.22 -62.66
C ILE A 500 -29.87 0.55 -63.46
#